data_AF-B0TI03-F1
#
_entry.id   AF-B0TI03-F1
#
_cell.length_a   1.000
_cell.length_b   1.000
_cell.length_c   1.000
_cell.angle_alpha   90.00
_cell.angle_beta   90.00
_cell.angle_gamma   90.00
#
_symmetry.space_group_name_H-M   'P 1'
#
loop_
_entity.id
_entity.type
_entity.pdbx_description
1 polymer ?
#
loop_
_entity_poly.entity_id
_entity_poly.type
_entity_poly.pdbx_seq_one_letter_code
_entity_poly.pdbx_strand_id
1 'polypeptide(L)'
;MEISIQDLIEAEECSKIPIKKRYQTIKRALNRYKCGKSRPEEREILVEAMRSYRRLAFKENQTRAYNVLLYSYFSSRTLTPEQIMRLFNINKRTVFKDIGTGVRDLTFLLYGIDGFDWRMKEERIMEEKMKEQITKRLTVELEQEVRNECRAFFEECQLMNITCEGRADLQERLQALIKRQLTEEFAQDIVEREECSDLEIKARQQQVREALRRYKKGKSTPGERKELIQAMERYRTTAINEKQDKAYNILFYFYFADYPLKTIQISDRFRIARRTIFKYITRGVEDLTDIMYGTGGICLNPDDVNKAALSNTQTAN
;
A
#
# COMPACT_ATOMS: atom_id res chain seq x y z
N MET A 1 12.46 -21.11 16.13
CA MET A 1 12.71 -21.39 14.71
C MET A 1 12.93 -20.06 14.01
N GLU A 2 14.19 -19.75 13.75
CA GLU A 2 14.62 -18.46 13.19
C GLU A 2 14.21 -18.37 11.71
N ILE A 3 13.42 -17.36 11.38
CA ILE A 3 13.03 -17.06 9.99
C ILE A 3 14.25 -16.44 9.32
N SER A 4 14.79 -17.11 8.31
CA SER A 4 15.92 -16.62 7.55
C SER A 4 15.48 -15.45 6.68
N ILE A 5 16.21 -14.33 6.70
CA ILE A 5 15.97 -13.18 5.81
C ILE A 5 15.92 -13.61 4.33
N GLN A 6 16.66 -14.65 3.96
CA GLN A 6 16.62 -15.26 2.63
C GLN A 6 15.22 -15.81 2.26
N ASP A 7 14.48 -16.34 3.24
CA ASP A 7 13.13 -16.90 3.04
C ASP A 7 12.09 -15.78 2.84
N LEU A 8 12.35 -14.58 3.38
CA LEU A 8 11.55 -13.37 3.13
C LEU A 8 11.89 -12.75 1.76
N ILE A 9 13.16 -12.83 1.34
CA ILE A 9 13.63 -12.32 0.05
C ILE A 9 12.94 -13.01 -1.14
N GLU A 10 12.81 -14.34 -1.08
CA GLU A 10 12.22 -15.14 -2.16
C GLU A 10 10.68 -15.02 -2.22
N ALA A 11 10.05 -14.46 -1.18
CA ALA A 11 8.60 -14.30 -1.07
C ALA A 11 8.06 -13.01 -1.70
N GLU A 12 8.85 -11.93 -1.82
CA GLU A 12 8.38 -10.61 -2.29
C GLU A 12 8.63 -10.32 -3.78
N GLU A 13 9.29 -11.21 -4.54
CA GLU A 13 9.47 -11.08 -6.00
C GLU A 13 8.15 -11.08 -6.82
N CYS A 14 6.97 -11.06 -6.18
CA CYS A 14 5.66 -11.10 -6.84
C CYS A 14 4.83 -9.79 -6.81
N SER A 15 5.32 -8.66 -6.27
CA SER A 15 4.61 -7.36 -6.37
C SER A 15 5.20 -6.51 -7.50
N LYS A 16 4.38 -6.08 -8.45
CA LYS A 16 4.74 -5.50 -9.77
C LYS A 16 5.36 -4.08 -9.76
N ILE A 17 5.84 -3.55 -8.63
CA ILE A 17 6.79 -2.42 -8.61
C ILE A 17 8.19 -3.03 -8.53
N PRO A 18 9.09 -2.82 -9.51
CA PRO A 18 10.29 -3.65 -9.59
C PRO A 18 11.14 -3.39 -8.35
N ILE A 19 11.40 -4.44 -7.56
CA ILE A 19 12.32 -4.47 -6.40
C ILE A 19 13.62 -3.71 -6.70
N LYS A 20 14.06 -3.74 -7.95
CA LYS A 20 15.17 -2.95 -8.49
C LYS A 20 15.05 -1.44 -8.22
N LYS A 21 13.87 -0.83 -8.40
CA LYS A 21 13.60 0.59 -8.13
C LYS A 21 13.70 0.89 -6.64
N ARG A 22 13.06 0.08 -5.78
CA ARG A 22 13.13 0.21 -4.31
C ARG A 22 14.57 0.06 -3.80
N TYR A 23 15.28 -0.95 -4.29
CA TYR A 23 16.69 -1.17 -4.00
C TYR A 23 17.56 0.04 -4.37
N GLN A 24 17.30 0.65 -5.53
CA GLN A 24 18.02 1.84 -5.98
C GLN A 24 17.68 3.07 -5.14
N THR A 25 16.42 3.21 -4.70
CA THR A 25 16.00 4.23 -3.75
C THR A 25 16.74 4.12 -2.42
N ILE A 26 16.83 2.91 -1.85
CA ILE A 26 17.56 2.68 -0.59
C ILE A 26 19.06 2.96 -0.77
N LYS A 27 19.68 2.56 -1.88
CA LYS A 27 21.09 2.94 -2.15
C LYS A 27 21.30 4.45 -2.16
N ARG A 28 20.39 5.21 -2.77
CA ARG A 28 20.45 6.67 -2.80
C ARG A 28 20.29 7.25 -1.39
N ALA A 29 19.35 6.74 -0.59
CA ALA A 29 19.14 7.14 0.79
C ALA A 29 20.36 6.86 1.67
N LEU A 30 20.97 5.68 1.56
CA LEU A 30 22.19 5.32 2.28
C LEU A 30 23.38 6.20 1.90
N ASN A 31 23.51 6.55 0.62
CA ASN A 31 24.54 7.51 0.18
C ASN A 31 24.28 8.92 0.75
N ARG A 32 23.03 9.38 0.80
CA ARG A 32 22.68 10.64 1.46
C ARG A 32 23.03 10.60 2.95
N TYR A 33 22.72 9.49 3.62
CA TYR A 33 23.02 9.30 5.04
C TYR A 33 24.53 9.40 5.28
N LYS A 34 25.31 8.66 4.50
CA LYS A 34 26.78 8.67 4.55
C LYS A 34 27.36 10.06 4.35
N CYS A 35 26.81 10.84 3.43
CA CYS A 35 27.27 12.20 3.14
C CYS A 35 26.70 13.26 4.12
N GLY A 36 25.93 12.87 5.14
CA GLY A 36 25.28 13.82 6.06
C GLY A 36 24.17 14.66 5.40
N LYS A 37 23.66 14.25 4.23
CA LYS A 37 22.63 14.94 3.46
C LYS A 37 21.22 14.37 3.67
N SER A 38 21.08 13.39 4.57
CA SER A 38 19.77 12.81 4.90
C SER A 38 18.94 13.74 5.76
N ARG A 39 17.63 13.76 5.51
CA ARG A 39 16.67 14.47 6.37
C ARG A 39 16.60 13.78 7.75
N PRO A 40 16.20 14.49 8.83
CA PRO A 40 16.09 13.89 10.17
C PRO A 40 15.18 12.66 10.21
N GLU A 41 14.00 12.74 9.58
CA GLU A 41 13.03 11.64 9.48
C GLU A 41 13.63 10.42 8.72
N GLU A 42 14.30 10.68 7.59
CA GLU A 42 15.00 9.67 6.80
C GLU A 42 16.08 8.95 7.64
N ARG A 43 16.83 9.75 8.42
CA ARG A 43 17.89 9.27 9.29
C ARG A 43 17.35 8.35 10.38
N GLU A 44 16.26 8.75 11.02
CA GLU A 44 15.62 8.00 12.10
C GLU A 44 15.13 6.64 11.60
N ILE A 45 14.41 6.61 10.47
CA ILE A 45 13.89 5.37 9.93
C ILE A 45 15.03 4.44 9.47
N LEU A 46 16.08 4.97 8.84
CA LEU A 46 17.26 4.16 8.47
C LEU A 46 17.97 3.56 9.69
N VAL A 47 18.08 4.32 10.78
CA VAL A 47 18.68 3.84 12.04
C VAL A 47 17.81 2.75 12.67
N GLU A 48 16.49 2.93 12.69
CA GLU A 48 15.57 1.94 13.25
C GLU A 48 15.51 0.65 12.41
N ALA A 49 15.56 0.78 11.09
CA ALA A 49 15.70 -0.36 10.18
C ALA A 49 17.02 -1.10 10.42
N MET A 50 18.13 -0.39 10.65
CA MET A 50 19.42 -1.00 11.01
C MET A 50 19.39 -1.68 12.38
N ARG A 51 18.70 -1.12 13.37
CA ARG A 51 18.50 -1.79 14.68
C ARG A 51 17.72 -3.08 14.52
N SER A 52 16.67 -3.05 13.71
CA SER A 52 15.87 -4.23 13.38
C SER A 52 16.70 -5.26 12.62
N TYR A 53 17.52 -4.83 11.67
CA TYR A 53 18.43 -5.72 10.94
C TYR A 53 19.41 -6.42 11.89
N ARG A 54 20.02 -5.70 12.83
CA ARG A 54 20.89 -6.29 13.85
C ARG A 54 20.20 -7.40 14.64
N ARG A 55 18.93 -7.21 15.01
CA ARG A 55 18.14 -8.19 15.76
C ARG A 55 17.77 -9.42 14.93
N LEU A 56 17.83 -9.35 13.61
CA LEU A 56 17.44 -10.44 12.70
C LEU A 56 18.65 -11.17 12.09
N ALA A 57 19.83 -10.55 12.14
CA ALA A 57 21.07 -11.12 11.65
C ALA A 57 21.67 -12.12 12.65
N PHE A 58 21.17 -13.35 12.64
CA PHE A 58 21.64 -14.44 13.52
C PHE A 58 22.68 -15.34 12.85
N LYS A 59 22.60 -15.52 11.53
CA LYS A 59 23.56 -16.33 10.78
C LYS A 59 24.83 -15.53 10.52
N GLU A 60 25.99 -16.18 10.61
CA GLU A 60 27.31 -15.56 10.42
C GLU A 60 27.41 -14.72 9.13
N ASN A 61 26.86 -15.22 8.02
CA ASN A 61 26.84 -14.49 6.75
C ASN A 61 25.93 -13.23 6.78
N GLN A 62 24.82 -13.27 7.52
CA GLN A 62 23.92 -12.12 7.69
C GLN A 62 24.55 -11.10 8.64
N THR A 63 25.18 -11.56 9.72
CA THR A 63 25.92 -10.71 10.66
C THR A 63 27.08 -10.00 9.97
N ARG A 64 27.80 -10.70 9.07
CA ARG A 64 28.84 -10.09 8.24
C ARG A 64 28.26 -9.05 7.28
N ALA A 65 27.17 -9.36 6.58
CA ALA A 65 26.50 -8.41 5.69
C ALA A 65 26.02 -7.15 6.42
N TYR A 66 25.41 -7.32 7.60
CA TYR A 66 25.03 -6.24 8.51
C TYR A 66 26.23 -5.38 8.90
N ASN A 67 27.31 -5.99 9.37
CA ASN A 67 28.51 -5.25 9.81
C ASN A 67 29.18 -4.52 8.63
N VAL A 68 29.29 -5.15 7.47
CA VAL A 68 29.81 -4.52 6.25
C VAL A 68 28.96 -3.30 5.88
N LEU A 69 27.63 -3.39 5.97
CA LEU A 69 26.72 -2.27 5.70
C LEU A 69 26.87 -1.15 6.74
N LEU A 70 27.00 -1.51 8.02
CA LEU A 70 27.23 -0.59 9.13
C LEU A 70 28.51 0.24 8.91
N TYR A 71 29.64 -0.40 8.62
CA TYR A 71 30.91 0.28 8.37
C TYR A 71 30.95 1.04 7.03
N SER A 72 30.13 0.66 6.06
CA SER A 72 30.09 1.33 4.75
C SER A 72 29.32 2.65 4.79
N TYR A 73 28.26 2.73 5.62
CA TYR A 73 27.27 3.83 5.57
C TYR A 73 26.96 4.50 6.90
N PHE A 74 27.01 3.79 8.03
CA PHE A 74 26.46 4.27 9.31
C PHE A 74 27.52 4.61 10.36
N SER A 75 28.74 4.11 10.22
CA SER A 75 29.82 4.45 11.15
C SER A 75 30.22 5.92 11.04
N SER A 76 30.59 6.52 12.18
CA SER A 76 31.10 7.89 12.26
C SER A 76 32.31 8.13 11.36
N ARG A 77 33.10 7.07 11.13
CA ARG A 77 34.12 7.00 10.09
C ARG A 77 33.77 5.85 9.14
N THR A 78 33.18 6.16 8.00
CA THR A 78 32.88 5.13 6.98
C THR A 78 34.17 4.60 6.40
N LEU A 79 34.24 3.27 6.24
CA LEU A 79 35.41 2.60 5.71
C LEU A 79 35.32 2.43 4.19
N THR A 80 36.47 2.45 3.51
CA THR A 80 36.55 2.06 2.10
C THR A 80 36.43 0.54 1.96
N PRO A 81 36.06 0.03 0.77
CA PRO A 81 36.02 -1.42 0.53
C PRO A 81 37.34 -2.12 0.91
N GLU A 82 38.49 -1.49 0.64
CA GLU A 82 39.82 -2.01 0.97
C GLU A 82 40.07 -2.11 2.48
N GLN A 83 39.56 -1.15 3.25
CA GLN A 83 39.65 -1.19 4.72
C GLN A 83 38.73 -2.28 5.30
N ILE A 84 37.53 -2.44 4.74
CA ILE A 84 36.58 -3.49 5.13
C ILE A 84 37.14 -4.87 4.80
N MET A 85 37.80 -5.03 3.65
CA MET A 85 38.48 -6.28 3.30
C MET A 85 39.49 -6.70 4.36
N ARG A 86 40.33 -5.77 4.82
CA ARG A 86 41.33 -6.03 5.86
C ARG A 86 40.68 -6.33 7.21
N LEU A 87 39.62 -5.59 7.56
CA LEU A 87 38.91 -5.74 8.84
C LEU A 87 38.25 -7.11 8.99
N PHE A 88 37.61 -7.61 7.93
CA PHE A 88 36.89 -8.90 7.96
C PHE A 88 37.68 -10.05 7.35
N ASN A 89 38.90 -9.81 6.87
CA ASN A 89 39.71 -10.77 6.13
C ASN A 89 38.94 -11.43 4.96
N ILE A 90 38.30 -10.59 4.14
CA ILE A 90 37.50 -11.05 2.99
C ILE A 90 37.95 -10.39 1.68
N ASN A 91 37.69 -11.07 0.57
CA ASN A 91 37.96 -10.55 -0.76
C ASN A 91 37.06 -9.37 -1.12
N LYS A 92 37.56 -8.47 -1.97
CA LYS A 92 36.83 -7.27 -2.45
C LYS A 92 35.46 -7.60 -3.04
N ARG A 93 35.38 -8.71 -3.80
CA ARG A 93 34.12 -9.21 -4.39
C ARG A 93 33.09 -9.57 -3.30
N THR A 94 33.54 -10.15 -2.19
CA THR A 94 32.68 -10.51 -1.06
C THR A 94 32.18 -9.24 -0.36
N VAL A 95 33.01 -8.20 -0.20
CA VAL A 95 32.55 -6.90 0.33
C VAL A 95 31.39 -6.35 -0.49
N PHE A 96 31.52 -6.27 -1.81
CA PHE A 96 30.44 -5.77 -2.67
C PHE A 96 29.20 -6.65 -2.65
N LYS A 97 29.38 -7.99 -2.57
CA LYS A 97 28.27 -8.93 -2.41
C LYS A 97 27.54 -8.69 -1.10
N ASP A 98 28.26 -8.53 0.00
CA ASP A 98 27.72 -8.31 1.34
C ASP A 98 27.05 -6.94 1.47
N ILE A 99 27.58 -5.89 0.84
CA ILE A 99 26.87 -4.61 0.68
C ILE A 99 25.57 -4.83 -0.10
N GLY A 100 25.63 -5.57 -1.21
CA GLY A 100 24.47 -5.86 -2.04
C GLY A 100 23.37 -6.60 -1.27
N THR A 101 23.76 -7.59 -0.47
CA THR A 101 22.89 -8.34 0.44
C THR A 101 22.32 -7.42 1.53
N GLY A 102 23.15 -6.65 2.22
CA GLY A 102 22.69 -5.77 3.29
C GLY A 102 21.71 -4.70 2.82
N VAL A 103 21.94 -4.09 1.66
CA VAL A 103 20.99 -3.14 1.06
C VAL A 103 19.67 -3.83 0.71
N ARG A 104 19.74 -5.08 0.22
CA ARG A 104 18.55 -5.86 -0.10
C ARG A 104 17.76 -6.12 1.19
N ASP A 105 18.40 -6.69 2.21
CA ASP A 105 17.80 -6.98 3.51
C ASP A 105 17.16 -5.73 4.12
N LEU A 106 17.84 -4.57 4.05
CA LEU A 106 17.29 -3.30 4.52
C LEU A 106 16.08 -2.84 3.69
N THR A 107 16.09 -3.07 2.38
CA THR A 107 14.93 -2.77 1.52
C THR A 107 13.71 -3.59 1.94
N PHE A 108 13.90 -4.86 2.29
CA PHE A 108 12.82 -5.70 2.84
C PHE A 108 12.30 -5.20 4.18
N LEU A 109 13.18 -4.75 5.07
CA LEU A 109 12.78 -4.17 6.36
C LEU A 109 12.07 -2.82 6.23
N LEU A 110 12.20 -2.13 5.11
CA LEU A 110 11.56 -0.83 4.86
C LEU A 110 10.29 -0.95 4.00
N TYR A 111 10.17 -1.99 3.17
CA TYR A 111 9.07 -2.10 2.21
C TYR A 111 8.31 -3.43 2.24
N GLY A 112 8.75 -4.39 3.05
CA GLY A 112 8.11 -5.70 3.19
C GLY A 112 6.83 -5.68 4.03
N ILE A 113 6.23 -6.86 4.23
CA ILE A 113 4.93 -7.08 4.92
C ILE A 113 4.89 -6.54 6.37
N ASP A 114 6.06 -6.37 6.99
CA ASP A 114 6.24 -5.76 8.32
C ASP A 114 7.20 -4.54 8.27
N GLY A 115 7.37 -3.93 7.09
CA GLY A 115 8.33 -2.85 6.88
C GLY A 115 7.91 -1.53 7.53
N PHE A 116 8.88 -0.74 8.00
CA PHE A 116 8.64 0.64 8.44
C PHE A 116 8.10 1.43 7.25
N ASP A 117 6.87 1.95 7.31
CA ASP A 117 6.18 2.64 6.22
C ASP A 117 7.03 3.82 5.66
N TRP A 118 7.93 3.49 4.74
CA TRP A 118 8.94 4.38 4.16
C TRP A 118 8.38 5.10 2.92
N ARG A 119 7.05 5.18 2.77
CA ARG A 119 6.45 6.06 1.75
C ARG A 119 6.82 7.52 2.06
N MET A 120 7.95 7.93 1.51
CA MET A 120 8.51 9.26 1.62
C MET A 120 7.44 10.28 1.21
N LYS A 121 7.33 11.34 2.02
CA LYS A 121 6.56 12.56 1.76
C LYS A 121 6.76 13.10 0.32
N GLU A 122 7.87 12.76 -0.34
CA GLU A 122 8.17 13.11 -1.74
C GLU A 122 7.25 12.45 -2.77
N GLU A 123 6.78 11.21 -2.55
CA GLU A 123 5.76 10.60 -3.41
C GLU A 123 4.41 11.31 -3.21
N ARG A 124 4.08 11.71 -1.97
CA ARG A 124 2.88 12.54 -1.69
C ARG A 124 2.95 13.93 -2.34
N ILE A 125 4.11 14.59 -2.31
CA ILE A 125 4.31 15.92 -2.92
C ILE A 125 4.28 15.82 -4.46
N MET A 126 4.81 14.74 -5.05
CA MET A 126 4.72 14.49 -6.49
C MET A 126 3.28 14.17 -6.90
N GLU A 127 2.55 13.39 -6.11
CA GLU A 127 1.12 13.13 -6.28
C GLU A 127 0.30 14.41 -6.19
N GLU A 128 0.56 15.29 -5.22
CA GLU A 128 -0.11 16.58 -5.09
C GLU A 128 0.16 17.50 -6.29
N LYS A 129 1.43 17.60 -6.73
CA LYS A 129 1.78 18.43 -7.91
C LYS A 129 1.20 17.88 -9.21
N MET A 130 1.14 16.56 -9.36
CA MET A 130 0.59 15.91 -10.54
C MET A 130 -0.93 16.03 -10.56
N LYS A 131 -1.60 15.87 -9.41
CA LYS A 131 -3.02 16.18 -9.23
C LYS A 131 -3.30 17.64 -9.59
N GLU A 132 -2.50 18.58 -9.06
CA GLU A 132 -2.67 20.01 -9.33
C GLU A 132 -2.52 20.35 -10.83
N GLN A 133 -1.55 19.74 -11.53
CA GLN A 133 -1.39 19.94 -12.98
C GLN A 133 -2.54 19.36 -13.80
N ILE A 134 -3.02 18.16 -13.44
CA ILE A 134 -4.13 17.49 -14.14
C ILE A 134 -5.43 18.26 -13.92
N THR A 135 -5.72 18.67 -12.68
CA THR A 135 -6.89 19.51 -12.36
C THR A 135 -6.85 20.80 -13.17
N LYS A 136 -5.72 21.52 -13.21
CA LYS A 136 -5.61 22.76 -14.00
C LYS A 136 -5.86 22.55 -15.49
N ARG A 137 -5.34 21.48 -16.10
CA ARG A 137 -5.57 21.19 -17.53
C ARG A 137 -7.03 20.87 -17.82
N LEU A 138 -7.65 20.00 -17.00
CA LEU A 138 -9.04 19.60 -17.16
C LEU A 138 -10.00 20.78 -16.94
N THR A 139 -9.70 21.67 -15.98
CA THR A 139 -10.54 22.86 -15.75
C THR A 139 -10.53 23.77 -16.98
N VAL A 140 -9.38 23.95 -17.63
CA VAL A 140 -9.24 24.79 -18.83
C VAL A 140 -9.94 24.17 -20.05
N GLU A 141 -9.81 22.86 -20.25
CA GLU A 141 -10.48 22.14 -21.35
C GLU A 141 -12.00 22.18 -21.19
N LEU A 142 -12.50 21.94 -19.98
CA LEU A 142 -13.94 21.96 -19.68
C LEU A 142 -14.53 23.39 -19.77
N GLU A 143 -13.81 24.41 -19.28
CA GLU A 143 -14.21 25.81 -19.45
C GLU A 143 -14.31 26.20 -20.94
N GLN A 144 -13.42 25.65 -21.77
CA GLN A 144 -13.42 25.91 -23.20
C GLN A 144 -14.60 25.21 -23.89
N GLU A 145 -14.92 23.98 -23.50
CA GLU A 145 -16.05 23.20 -24.02
C GLU A 145 -17.39 23.83 -23.66
N VAL A 146 -17.59 24.22 -22.39
CA VAL A 146 -18.77 24.97 -21.94
C VAL A 146 -18.92 26.30 -22.69
N ARG A 147 -17.82 27.04 -22.93
CA ARG A 147 -17.88 28.26 -23.74
C ARG A 147 -18.29 27.99 -25.18
N ASN A 148 -17.86 26.88 -25.76
CA ASN A 148 -18.21 26.52 -27.14
C ASN A 148 -19.68 26.11 -27.24
N GLU A 149 -20.19 25.33 -26.30
CA GLU A 149 -21.61 24.96 -26.24
C GLU A 149 -22.51 26.17 -25.96
N CYS A 150 -22.14 27.03 -25.01
CA CYS A 150 -22.87 28.28 -24.77
C CYS A 150 -22.90 29.15 -26.03
N ARG A 151 -21.78 29.25 -26.76
CA ARG A 151 -21.72 30.01 -28.01
C ARG A 151 -22.67 29.42 -29.07
N ALA A 152 -22.65 28.10 -29.26
CA ALA A 152 -23.54 27.41 -30.20
C ALA A 152 -25.02 27.63 -29.83
N PHE A 153 -25.35 27.53 -28.54
CA PHE A 153 -26.71 27.80 -28.03
C PHE A 153 -27.14 29.26 -28.27
N PHE A 154 -26.25 30.24 -28.09
CA PHE A 154 -26.56 31.65 -28.36
C PHE A 154 -26.65 31.97 -29.85
N GLU A 155 -25.89 31.28 -30.71
CA GLU A 155 -26.01 31.34 -32.17
C GLU A 155 -27.38 30.78 -32.62
N GLU A 156 -27.83 29.66 -32.03
CA GLU A 156 -29.21 29.17 -32.23
C GLU A 156 -30.27 30.16 -31.73
N CYS A 157 -30.06 30.79 -30.58
CA CYS A 157 -30.99 31.80 -30.06
C CYS A 157 -31.01 33.10 -30.89
N GLN A 158 -29.97 33.42 -31.67
CA GLN A 158 -29.99 34.57 -32.59
C GLN A 158 -31.03 34.39 -33.70
N LEU A 159 -31.37 33.13 -34.04
CA LEU A 159 -32.44 32.81 -35.00
C LEU A 159 -33.85 33.05 -34.42
N MET A 160 -33.98 33.27 -33.11
CA MET A 160 -35.27 33.34 -32.39
C MET A 160 -35.70 34.76 -31.94
N ASN A 161 -35.01 35.84 -32.36
CA ASN A 161 -35.40 37.24 -32.13
C ASN A 161 -35.72 37.64 -30.65
N ILE A 162 -34.89 37.21 -29.70
CA ILE A 162 -35.00 37.64 -28.30
C ILE A 162 -34.20 38.95 -28.10
N THR A 163 -34.81 39.97 -27.51
CA THR A 163 -34.25 41.33 -27.33
C THR A 163 -32.97 41.36 -26.49
N CYS A 164 -32.00 42.17 -26.93
CA CYS A 164 -30.61 42.17 -26.47
C CYS A 164 -30.36 42.44 -24.97
N GLU A 165 -31.24 43.16 -24.26
CA GLU A 165 -30.99 43.59 -22.87
C GLU A 165 -31.18 42.46 -21.84
N GLY A 166 -32.06 41.49 -22.10
CA GLY A 166 -32.20 40.31 -21.23
C GLY A 166 -31.07 39.29 -21.38
N ARG A 167 -30.26 39.42 -22.44
CA ARG A 167 -29.31 38.39 -22.88
C ARG A 167 -28.01 38.39 -22.09
N ALA A 168 -27.47 39.58 -21.80
CA ALA A 168 -26.23 39.72 -21.04
C ALA A 168 -26.42 39.28 -19.58
N ASP A 169 -27.54 39.66 -18.96
CA ASP A 169 -27.85 39.30 -17.57
C ASP A 169 -28.13 37.79 -17.41
N LEU A 170 -28.82 37.18 -18.37
CA LEU A 170 -28.98 35.71 -18.42
C LEU A 170 -27.66 34.99 -18.65
N GLN A 171 -26.80 35.49 -19.53
CA GLN A 171 -25.50 34.88 -19.82
C GLN A 171 -24.57 34.91 -18.59
N GLU A 172 -24.53 36.03 -17.86
CA GLU A 172 -23.72 36.17 -16.66
C GLU A 172 -24.26 35.29 -15.51
N ARG A 173 -25.60 35.21 -15.37
CA ARG A 173 -26.25 34.32 -14.39
C ARG A 173 -26.06 32.84 -14.71
N LEU A 174 -26.14 32.45 -15.99
CA LEU A 174 -25.92 31.07 -16.40
C LEU A 174 -24.46 30.67 -16.19
N GLN A 175 -23.51 31.53 -16.54
CA GLN A 175 -22.08 31.30 -16.29
C GLN A 175 -21.77 31.20 -14.78
N ALA A 176 -22.41 32.02 -13.95
CA ALA A 176 -22.25 31.94 -12.50
C ALA A 176 -22.85 30.66 -11.90
N LEU A 177 -23.99 30.19 -12.42
CA LEU A 177 -24.64 28.94 -12.01
C LEU A 177 -23.82 27.72 -12.43
N ILE A 178 -23.34 27.68 -13.68
CA ILE A 178 -22.50 26.60 -14.19
C ILE A 178 -21.18 26.55 -13.41
N LYS A 179 -20.57 27.71 -13.13
CA LYS A 179 -19.33 27.77 -12.32
C LYS A 179 -19.55 27.26 -10.90
N ARG A 180 -20.73 27.50 -10.30
CA ARG A 180 -21.13 26.97 -8.98
C ARG A 180 -21.36 25.46 -9.00
N GLN A 181 -22.12 24.93 -9.97
CA GLN A 181 -22.34 23.49 -10.13
C GLN A 181 -21.04 22.74 -10.41
N LEU A 182 -20.17 23.30 -11.25
CA LEU A 182 -18.83 22.76 -11.51
C LEU A 182 -17.90 22.79 -10.28
N THR A 183 -18.13 23.63 -9.26
CA THR A 183 -17.34 23.59 -8.02
C THR A 183 -17.93 22.68 -6.96
N GLU A 184 -19.24 22.50 -6.93
CA GLU A 184 -19.94 21.68 -5.93
C GLU A 184 -20.07 20.20 -6.34
N GLU A 185 -20.33 19.87 -7.61
CA GLU A 185 -20.50 18.47 -8.06
C GLU A 185 -19.17 17.80 -8.44
N PHE A 186 -18.21 18.53 -9.03
CA PHE A 186 -16.97 17.93 -9.55
C PHE A 186 -15.88 17.70 -8.49
N ALA A 187 -16.05 18.22 -7.28
CA ALA A 187 -15.18 17.88 -6.15
C ALA A 187 -15.41 16.45 -5.63
N GLN A 188 -16.53 15.82 -5.99
CA GLN A 188 -16.90 14.48 -5.53
C GLN A 188 -16.69 13.39 -6.59
N ASP A 189 -16.84 13.67 -7.89
CA ASP A 189 -17.04 12.58 -8.87
C ASP A 189 -15.86 12.22 -9.80
N ILE A 190 -14.72 12.93 -9.82
CA ILE A 190 -13.68 12.71 -10.87
C ILE A 190 -12.29 12.31 -10.31
N VAL A 191 -12.28 11.32 -9.41
CA VAL A 191 -11.07 10.52 -9.11
C VAL A 191 -11.33 9.01 -9.29
N GLU A 192 -12.57 8.56 -9.43
CA GLU A 192 -12.93 7.14 -9.24
C GLU A 192 -12.67 6.17 -10.41
N ARG A 193 -12.31 6.65 -11.60
CA ARG A 193 -12.17 5.83 -12.83
C ARG A 193 -11.42 4.49 -12.71
N GLU A 194 -10.10 4.55 -12.76
CA GLU A 194 -9.30 3.36 -13.11
C GLU A 194 -7.97 3.19 -12.35
N GLU A 195 -7.43 4.23 -11.71
CA GLU A 195 -6.24 4.12 -10.83
C GLU A 195 -6.57 4.16 -9.32
N CYS A 196 -7.78 4.61 -8.94
CA CYS A 196 -8.26 4.67 -7.55
C CYS A 196 -8.67 3.27 -7.03
N SER A 197 -9.27 2.44 -7.89
CA SER A 197 -9.71 1.08 -7.52
C SER A 197 -8.56 0.20 -7.06
N ASP A 198 -7.41 0.28 -7.73
CA ASP A 198 -6.24 -0.55 -7.45
C ASP A 198 -5.56 -0.23 -6.11
N LEU A 199 -5.66 1.03 -5.67
CA LEU A 199 -5.18 1.50 -4.37
C LEU A 199 -6.17 1.21 -3.25
N GLU A 200 -7.47 1.38 -3.51
CA GLU A 200 -8.53 1.04 -2.56
C GLU A 200 -8.61 -0.46 -2.30
N ILE A 201 -8.48 -1.30 -3.33
CA ILE A 201 -8.41 -2.75 -3.19
C ILE A 201 -7.23 -3.13 -2.30
N LYS A 202 -6.05 -2.51 -2.49
CA LYS A 202 -4.87 -2.75 -1.65
C LYS A 202 -5.08 -2.28 -0.21
N ALA A 203 -5.77 -1.15 0.00
CA ALA A 203 -6.11 -0.66 1.32
C ALA A 203 -7.07 -1.61 2.05
N ARG A 204 -8.11 -2.10 1.36
CA ARG A 204 -9.07 -3.10 1.90
C ARG A 204 -8.37 -4.43 2.20
N GLN A 205 -7.51 -4.91 1.31
CA GLN A 205 -6.68 -6.09 1.58
C GLN A 205 -5.78 -5.91 2.80
N GLN A 206 -5.23 -4.72 3.01
CA GLN A 206 -4.43 -4.40 4.18
C GLN A 206 -5.28 -4.41 5.46
N GLN A 207 -6.49 -3.84 5.42
CA GLN A 207 -7.43 -3.90 6.54
C GLN A 207 -7.79 -5.35 6.91
N VAL A 208 -8.06 -6.20 5.91
CA VAL A 208 -8.29 -7.65 6.12
C VAL A 208 -7.09 -8.32 6.77
N ARG A 209 -5.87 -8.03 6.31
CA ARG A 209 -4.64 -8.60 6.92
C ARG A 209 -4.49 -8.20 8.37
N GLU A 210 -4.77 -6.94 8.70
CA GLU A 210 -4.70 -6.46 10.08
C GLU A 210 -5.77 -7.09 10.96
N ALA A 211 -7.00 -7.23 10.46
CA ALA A 211 -8.08 -7.93 11.13
C ALA A 211 -7.71 -9.39 11.42
N LEU A 212 -7.19 -10.12 10.42
CA LEU A 212 -6.70 -11.49 10.58
C LEU A 212 -5.55 -11.61 11.60
N ARG A 213 -4.64 -10.63 11.63
CA ARG A 213 -3.56 -10.56 12.62
C ARG A 213 -4.10 -10.32 14.03
N ARG A 214 -5.09 -9.44 14.20
CA ARG A 214 -5.77 -9.21 15.48
C ARG A 214 -6.49 -10.48 15.93
N TYR A 215 -7.17 -11.17 15.01
CA TYR A 215 -7.91 -12.40 15.29
C TYR A 215 -6.98 -13.47 15.82
N LYS A 216 -5.89 -13.75 15.09
CA LYS A 216 -4.88 -14.74 15.48
C LYS A 216 -4.20 -14.44 16.82
N LYS A 217 -4.10 -13.16 17.21
CA LYS A 217 -3.53 -12.74 18.50
C LYS A 217 -4.57 -12.72 19.63
N GLY A 218 -5.82 -13.08 19.36
CA GLY A 218 -6.92 -12.98 20.33
C GLY A 218 -7.35 -11.54 20.65
N LYS A 219 -6.93 -10.56 19.84
CA LYS A 219 -7.18 -9.12 20.05
C LYS A 219 -8.35 -8.55 19.24
N SER A 220 -9.01 -9.37 18.42
CA SER A 220 -10.18 -8.93 17.66
C SER A 220 -11.40 -8.69 18.54
N THR A 221 -12.17 -7.66 18.20
CA THR A 221 -13.46 -7.37 18.83
C THR A 221 -14.48 -8.47 18.52
N PRO A 222 -15.52 -8.67 19.35
CA PRO A 222 -16.55 -9.67 19.08
C PRO A 222 -17.23 -9.49 17.70
N GLY A 223 -17.47 -8.25 17.27
CA GLY A 223 -18.00 -7.93 15.94
C GLY A 223 -17.05 -8.35 14.82
N GLU A 224 -15.78 -7.94 14.89
CA GLU A 224 -14.76 -8.29 13.90
C GLU A 224 -14.56 -9.81 13.81
N ARG A 225 -14.60 -10.54 14.94
CA ARG A 225 -14.53 -12.00 14.94
C ARG A 225 -15.71 -12.63 14.21
N LYS A 226 -16.93 -12.15 14.47
CA LYS A 226 -18.15 -12.64 13.82
C LYS A 226 -18.09 -12.42 12.32
N GLU A 227 -17.71 -11.23 11.88
CA GLU A 227 -17.58 -10.89 10.46
C GLU A 227 -16.53 -11.75 9.76
N LEU A 228 -15.35 -11.93 10.37
CA LEU A 228 -14.29 -12.77 9.82
C LEU A 228 -14.71 -14.25 9.72
N ILE A 229 -15.39 -14.79 10.72
CA ILE A 229 -15.91 -16.16 10.69
C ILE A 229 -16.95 -16.31 9.57
N GLN A 230 -17.90 -15.38 9.48
CA GLN A 230 -18.95 -15.41 8.45
C GLN A 230 -18.36 -15.26 7.03
N ALA A 231 -17.34 -14.41 6.87
CA ALA A 231 -16.61 -14.27 5.62
C ALA A 231 -15.85 -15.55 5.24
N MET A 232 -15.23 -16.23 6.22
CA MET A 232 -14.58 -17.53 5.98
C MET A 232 -15.59 -18.62 5.63
N GLU A 233 -16.75 -18.67 6.29
CA GLU A 233 -17.83 -19.61 5.95
C GLU A 233 -18.32 -19.40 4.52
N ARG A 234 -18.53 -18.14 4.12
CA ARG A 234 -18.89 -17.80 2.74
C ARG A 234 -17.78 -18.14 1.77
N TYR A 235 -16.51 -17.90 2.12
CA TYR A 235 -15.38 -18.28 1.28
C TYR A 235 -15.35 -19.79 1.02
N ARG A 236 -15.61 -20.60 2.05
CA ARG A 236 -15.71 -22.06 1.91
C ARG A 236 -16.79 -22.48 0.92
N THR A 237 -17.95 -21.83 0.94
CA THR A 237 -19.09 -22.19 0.06
C THR A 237 -18.95 -21.66 -1.35
N THR A 238 -18.24 -20.54 -1.54
CA THR A 238 -18.03 -19.92 -2.86
C THR A 238 -16.74 -20.36 -3.55
N ALA A 239 -15.92 -21.21 -2.92
CA ALA A 239 -14.71 -21.74 -3.55
C ALA A 239 -15.08 -22.70 -4.70
N ILE A 240 -14.94 -22.23 -5.94
CA ILE A 240 -15.36 -22.97 -7.15
C ILE A 240 -14.24 -23.81 -7.77
N ASN A 241 -12.98 -23.59 -7.36
CA ASN A 241 -11.84 -24.30 -7.93
C ASN A 241 -10.83 -24.74 -6.87
N GLU A 242 -10.00 -25.72 -7.23
CA GLU A 242 -8.99 -26.32 -6.35
C GLU A 242 -7.99 -25.29 -5.80
N LYS A 243 -7.70 -24.22 -6.56
CA LYS A 243 -6.78 -23.18 -6.09
C LYS A 243 -7.40 -22.33 -4.98
N GLN A 244 -8.68 -21.99 -5.10
CA GLN A 244 -9.43 -21.28 -4.06
C GLN A 244 -9.66 -22.16 -2.83
N ASP A 245 -9.96 -23.45 -3.02
CA ASP A 245 -10.07 -24.38 -1.90
C ASP A 245 -8.74 -24.53 -1.14
N LYS A 246 -7.61 -24.62 -1.86
CA LYS A 246 -6.27 -24.59 -1.23
C LYS A 246 -5.99 -23.27 -0.53
N ALA A 247 -6.34 -22.14 -1.14
CA ALA A 247 -6.19 -20.81 -0.54
C ALA A 247 -6.98 -20.68 0.76
N TYR A 248 -8.26 -21.05 0.74
CA TYR A 248 -9.14 -21.11 1.90
C TYR A 248 -8.55 -21.98 3.02
N ASN A 249 -8.19 -23.24 2.71
CA ASN A 249 -7.70 -24.18 3.71
C ASN A 249 -6.40 -23.69 4.35
N ILE A 250 -5.48 -23.13 3.56
CA ILE A 250 -4.24 -22.54 4.06
C ILE A 250 -4.52 -21.32 4.94
N LEU A 251 -5.42 -20.44 4.53
CA LEU A 251 -5.79 -19.25 5.30
C LEU A 251 -6.44 -19.65 6.64
N PHE A 252 -7.32 -20.66 6.62
CA PHE A 252 -7.96 -21.23 7.79
C PHE A 252 -6.94 -21.80 8.78
N TYR A 253 -6.04 -22.69 8.34
CA TYR A 253 -5.01 -23.24 9.24
C TYR A 253 -4.03 -22.18 9.74
N PHE A 254 -3.79 -21.13 8.97
CA PHE A 254 -2.84 -20.10 9.35
C PHE A 254 -3.40 -19.07 10.34
N TYR A 255 -4.71 -18.78 10.30
CA TYR A 255 -5.34 -17.73 11.13
C TYR A 255 -6.44 -18.21 12.07
N PHE A 256 -7.21 -19.23 11.70
CA PHE A 256 -8.48 -19.58 12.36
C PHE A 256 -8.50 -20.91 13.12
N ALA A 257 -7.57 -21.83 12.83
CA ALA A 257 -7.48 -23.06 13.61
C ALA A 257 -7.22 -22.78 15.10
N ASP A 258 -7.76 -23.62 15.98
CA ASP A 258 -7.56 -23.51 17.45
C ASP A 258 -6.08 -23.40 17.83
N TYR A 259 -5.23 -24.07 17.05
CA TYR A 259 -3.78 -23.95 17.08
C TYR A 259 -3.27 -23.51 15.70
N PRO A 260 -3.15 -22.20 15.45
CA PRO A 260 -2.76 -21.69 14.14
C PRO A 260 -1.38 -22.23 13.74
N LEU A 261 -1.35 -22.90 12.59
CA LEU A 261 -0.14 -23.55 12.10
C LEU A 261 0.87 -22.52 11.61
N LYS A 262 2.14 -22.77 11.91
CA LYS A 262 3.25 -22.04 11.29
C LYS A 262 3.37 -22.48 9.83
N THR A 263 3.95 -21.62 8.99
CA THR A 263 4.14 -21.91 7.56
C THR A 263 4.82 -23.25 7.29
N ILE A 264 5.69 -23.69 8.18
CA ILE A 264 6.42 -24.97 8.10
C ILE A 264 5.46 -26.15 8.24
N GLN A 265 4.59 -26.11 9.26
CA GLN A 265 3.59 -27.14 9.50
C GLN A 265 2.56 -27.21 8.35
N ILE A 266 2.20 -26.05 7.78
CA ILE A 266 1.35 -26.00 6.60
C ILE A 266 2.08 -26.57 5.37
N SER A 267 3.38 -26.28 5.22
CA SER A 267 4.22 -26.81 4.13
C SER A 267 4.20 -28.34 4.14
N ASP A 268 4.44 -28.92 5.32
CA ASP A 268 4.49 -30.36 5.49
C ASP A 268 3.10 -30.99 5.25
N ARG A 269 2.05 -30.37 5.79
CA ARG A 269 0.66 -30.85 5.67
C ARG A 269 0.17 -30.88 4.23
N PHE A 270 0.42 -29.82 3.47
CA PHE A 270 -0.06 -29.70 2.10
C PHE A 270 0.96 -30.19 1.06
N ARG A 271 2.16 -30.60 1.49
CA ARG A 271 3.28 -30.98 0.61
C ARG A 271 3.58 -29.92 -0.46
N ILE A 272 3.45 -28.65 -0.08
CA ILE A 272 3.73 -27.51 -0.94
C ILE A 272 4.88 -26.71 -0.36
N ALA A 273 5.68 -26.08 -1.24
CA ALA A 273 6.75 -25.20 -0.80
C ALA A 273 6.19 -24.00 -0.02
N ARG A 274 6.94 -23.50 0.97
CA ARG A 274 6.54 -22.32 1.77
C ARG A 274 6.14 -21.12 0.91
N ARG A 275 6.83 -20.89 -0.23
CA ARG A 275 6.47 -19.84 -1.21
C ARG A 275 5.04 -19.98 -1.72
N THR A 276 4.60 -21.21 -1.99
CA THR A 276 3.26 -21.51 -2.48
C THR A 276 2.20 -21.23 -1.40
N ILE A 277 2.54 -21.45 -0.13
CA ILE A 277 1.69 -21.07 1.01
C ILE A 277 1.45 -19.57 1.02
N PHE A 278 2.49 -18.75 0.86
CA PHE A 278 2.33 -17.29 0.82
C PHE A 278 1.49 -16.83 -0.37
N LYS A 279 1.65 -17.45 -1.55
CA LYS A 279 0.77 -17.18 -2.70
C LYS A 279 -0.69 -17.47 -2.36
N TYR A 280 -0.95 -18.60 -1.71
CA TYR A 280 -2.29 -18.99 -1.28
C TYR A 280 -2.83 -18.12 -0.14
N ILE A 281 -1.99 -17.60 0.75
CA ILE A 281 -2.40 -16.60 1.76
C ILE A 281 -2.75 -15.28 1.08
N THR A 282 -1.92 -14.76 0.18
CA THR A 282 -2.20 -13.53 -0.56
C THR A 282 -3.48 -13.66 -1.36
N ARG A 283 -3.63 -14.78 -2.09
CA ARG A 283 -4.85 -15.08 -2.82
C ARG A 283 -6.06 -15.23 -1.90
N GLY A 284 -5.89 -15.89 -0.76
CA GLY A 284 -6.94 -16.03 0.24
C GLY A 284 -7.38 -14.68 0.82
N VAL A 285 -6.44 -13.75 1.02
CA VAL A 285 -6.75 -12.37 1.42
C VAL A 285 -7.46 -11.62 0.31
N GLU A 286 -7.06 -11.77 -0.95
CA GLU A 286 -7.76 -11.18 -2.11
C GLU A 286 -9.22 -11.67 -2.15
N ASP A 287 -9.42 -12.99 -2.18
CA ASP A 287 -10.74 -13.61 -2.24
C ASP A 287 -11.59 -13.21 -1.01
N LEU A 288 -11.00 -13.17 0.19
CA LEU A 288 -11.69 -12.75 1.41
C LEU A 288 -12.04 -11.25 1.39
N THR A 289 -11.18 -10.41 0.80
CA THR A 289 -11.46 -8.97 0.62
C THR A 289 -12.65 -8.77 -0.30
N ASP A 290 -12.73 -9.53 -1.39
CA ASP A 290 -13.87 -9.49 -2.30
C ASP A 290 -15.16 -9.98 -1.61
N ILE A 291 -15.06 -10.98 -0.72
CA ILE A 291 -16.21 -11.46 0.06
C ILE A 291 -16.66 -10.45 1.13
N MET A 292 -15.73 -9.70 1.72
CA MET A 292 -16.04 -8.74 2.78
C MET A 292 -16.52 -7.40 2.20
N TYR A 293 -15.90 -6.91 1.12
CA TYR A 293 -16.09 -5.55 0.60
C TYR A 293 -16.47 -5.47 -0.88
N GLY A 294 -16.57 -6.61 -1.57
CA GLY A 294 -17.04 -6.67 -2.95
C GLY A 294 -18.56 -6.58 -3.05
N THR A 295 -19.08 -6.80 -4.26
CA THR A 295 -20.51 -6.69 -4.54
C THR A 295 -21.31 -7.71 -3.70
N GLY A 296 -22.11 -7.20 -2.77
CA GLY A 296 -22.84 -8.03 -1.80
C GLY A 296 -21.97 -8.53 -0.64
N GLY A 297 -20.91 -7.80 -0.28
CA GLY A 297 -20.02 -8.10 0.83
C GLY A 297 -20.70 -8.07 2.21
N ILE A 298 -20.04 -8.67 3.20
CA ILE A 298 -20.59 -8.85 4.56
C ILE A 298 -20.30 -7.64 5.47
N CYS A 299 -19.26 -6.86 5.16
CA CYS A 299 -18.96 -5.66 5.94
C CYS A 299 -19.85 -4.51 5.49
N LEU A 300 -20.66 -3.99 6.42
CA LEU A 300 -21.25 -2.66 6.30
C LEU A 300 -20.14 -1.62 6.37
N ASN A 301 -20.26 -0.56 5.58
CA ASN A 301 -19.22 0.46 5.46
C ASN A 301 -18.79 0.98 6.85
N PRO A 302 -17.52 1.38 7.05
CA PRO A 302 -17.09 2.06 8.28
C PRO A 302 -17.95 3.30 8.61
N ASP A 303 -18.62 3.89 7.62
CA ASP A 303 -19.58 4.98 7.80
C ASP A 303 -20.87 4.57 8.52
N ASP A 304 -21.26 3.29 8.46
CA ASP A 304 -22.43 2.78 9.16
C ASP A 304 -22.16 2.60 10.67
N VAL A 305 -20.91 2.46 11.09
CA VAL A 305 -20.52 2.45 12.51
C VAL A 305 -20.67 3.85 13.11
N ASN A 306 -20.36 4.91 12.34
CA ASN A 306 -20.56 6.29 12.75
C ASN A 306 -22.05 6.69 12.72
N LYS A 307 -22.83 6.23 11.73
CA LYS A 307 -24.29 6.44 11.69
C LYS A 307 -25.03 5.69 12.80
N ALA A 308 -24.63 4.46 13.13
CA ALA A 308 -25.21 3.69 14.23
C ALA A 308 -24.85 4.25 15.62
N ALA A 309 -23.69 4.90 15.75
CA ALA A 309 -23.31 5.62 16.97
C ALA A 309 -24.16 6.90 17.17
N LEU A 310 -24.54 7.58 16.07
CA LEU A 310 -25.38 8.78 16.09
C LEU A 310 -26.88 8.48 16.29
N SER A 311 -27.39 7.34 15.82
CA SER A 311 -28.80 6.97 16.03
C SER A 311 -29.10 6.50 17.46
N ASN A 312 -28.12 5.93 18.17
CA ASN A 312 -28.28 5.50 19.56
C ASN A 312 -28.16 6.65 20.58
N THR A 313 -27.80 7.86 20.15
CA THR A 313 -27.81 9.06 21.01
C THR A 313 -29.10 9.89 20.90
N GLN A 314 -30.00 9.56 19.97
CA GLN A 314 -31.27 10.28 19.77
C GLN A 314 -32.50 9.60 20.38
N THR A 315 -32.37 8.37 20.91
CA THR A 315 -33.45 7.66 21.64
C THR A 315 -33.33 7.74 23.16
N ALA A 316 -32.40 8.55 23.68
CA ALA A 316 -32.29 8.88 25.09
C ALA A 316 -32.38 10.40 25.28
N ASN A 317 -33.56 10.97 25.00
CA ASN A 317 -34.06 12.22 25.57
C ASN A 317 -35.58 12.19 25.60
#